data_AF-A0A3C0KD17-F1
#
_entry.id   AF-A0A3C0KD17-F1
#
_cell.length_a   1.000
_cell.length_b   1.000
_cell.length_c   1.000
_cell.angle_alpha   90.00
_cell.angle_beta   90.00
_cell.angle_gamma   90.00
#
_symmetry.space_group_name_H-M   'P 1'
#
loop_
_entity.id
_entity.type
_entity.pdbx_description
1 polymer ?
#
loop_
_entity_poly.entity_id
_entity_poly.type
_entity_poly.pdbx_seq_one_letter_code
_entity_poly.pdbx_strand_id
1 'polypeptide(L)'
;MAAPAAYHVDGRLVSREVFYQVACDPRRSIAVEACAGAGKTWMLVSRILRALLDGTPPQDILAITFTKKAAGEMRERLQGWIEEFAQLPAEELVQQLVMRGMAADEAQARAADLQGLHQRLMAQGRPV
;
A
#
# COMPACT_ATOMS: atom_id res chain seq x y z
N MET A 1 -10.98 -18.70 22.31
CA MET A 1 -9.96 -18.71 21.25
C MET A 1 -10.61 -18.23 19.96
N ALA A 2 -10.21 -17.09 19.41
CA ALA A 2 -10.73 -16.63 18.13
C ALA A 2 -10.15 -17.52 17.01
N ALA A 3 -11.00 -18.05 16.13
CA ALA A 3 -10.54 -18.77 14.96
C ALA A 3 -9.61 -17.84 14.13
N PRO A 4 -8.48 -18.34 13.62
CA PRO A 4 -7.61 -17.52 12.78
C PRO A 4 -8.41 -17.00 11.58
N ALA A 5 -8.20 -15.74 11.21
CA ALA A 5 -8.88 -15.13 10.07
C ALA A 5 -8.61 -15.98 8.82
N ALA A 6 -9.68 -16.46 8.18
CA ALA A 6 -9.58 -17.30 7.00
C ALA A 6 -9.44 -16.42 5.75
N TYR A 7 -8.21 -16.29 5.24
CA TYR A 7 -7.92 -15.56 4.01
C TYR A 7 -8.08 -16.47 2.80
N HIS A 8 -8.73 -15.97 1.76
CA HIS A 8 -8.92 -16.71 0.52
C HIS A 8 -8.44 -15.89 -0.69
N VAL A 9 -7.88 -16.59 -1.67
CA VAL A 9 -7.60 -16.05 -3.01
C VAL A 9 -8.21 -17.03 -4.01
N ASP A 10 -9.12 -16.55 -4.85
CA ASP A 10 -9.81 -17.35 -5.88
C ASP A 10 -10.41 -18.67 -5.32
N GLY A 11 -11.03 -18.58 -4.14
CA GLY A 11 -11.68 -19.70 -3.43
C GLY A 11 -10.74 -20.65 -2.68
N ARG A 12 -9.42 -20.42 -2.72
CA ARG A 12 -8.43 -21.25 -2.01
C ARG A 12 -8.01 -20.60 -0.72
N LEU A 13 -7.94 -21.38 0.37
CA LEU A 13 -7.40 -20.91 1.64
C LEU A 13 -5.91 -20.61 1.48
N VAL A 14 -5.49 -19.42 1.89
CA VAL A 14 -4.10 -18.96 1.81
C VAL A 14 -3.63 -18.39 3.14
N SER A 15 -2.32 -18.25 3.30
CA SER A 15 -1.77 -17.52 4.43
C SER A 15 -2.12 -16.03 4.33
N ARG A 16 -2.08 -15.34 5.48
CA ARG A 16 -2.22 -13.88 5.55
C ARG A 16 -1.24 -13.16 4.62
N GLU A 17 -0.01 -13.62 4.58
CA GLU A 17 1.06 -13.04 3.77
C GLU A 17 0.72 -13.10 2.28
N VAL A 18 0.34 -14.28 1.78
CA VAL A 18 -0.06 -14.49 0.38
C VAL A 18 -1.27 -13.62 0.02
N PHE A 19 -2.24 -13.49 0.93
CA PHE A 19 -3.38 -12.62 0.72
C PHE A 19 -2.96 -11.15 0.51
N TYR A 20 -2.09 -10.60 1.36
CA TYR A 20 -1.64 -9.21 1.20
C TYR A 20 -0.69 -9.01 0.02
N GLN A 21 0.12 -10.02 -0.34
CA GLN A 21 0.90 -9.99 -1.59
C GLN A 21 -0.03 -9.79 -2.80
N VAL A 22 -1.13 -10.54 -2.86
CA VAL A 22 -2.12 -10.41 -3.93
C VAL A 22 -2.92 -9.12 -3.82
N ALA A 23 -3.42 -8.79 -2.63
CA ALA A 23 -4.32 -7.67 -2.40
C ALA A 23 -3.65 -6.31 -2.60
N CYS A 24 -2.36 -6.19 -2.26
CA CYS A 24 -1.63 -4.93 -2.33
C CYS A 24 -0.80 -4.76 -3.61
N ASP A 25 -0.66 -5.77 -4.47
CA ASP A 25 0.07 -5.64 -5.74
C ASP A 25 -0.71 -4.77 -6.76
N PRO A 26 -0.22 -3.56 -7.10
CA PRO A 26 -0.90 -2.65 -8.01
C PRO A 26 -1.03 -3.17 -9.45
N ARG A 27 -0.20 -4.15 -9.84
CA ARG A 27 -0.17 -4.72 -11.20
C ARG A 27 -1.31 -5.72 -11.44
N ARG A 28 -2.01 -6.15 -10.39
CA ARG A 28 -3.11 -7.11 -10.47
C ARG A 28 -4.45 -6.39 -10.45
N SER A 29 -5.35 -6.77 -11.36
CA SER A 29 -6.78 -6.47 -11.21
C SER A 29 -7.39 -7.43 -10.20
N ILE A 30 -8.02 -6.89 -9.14
CA ILE A 30 -8.57 -7.67 -8.03
C ILE A 30 -9.91 -7.12 -7.57
N ALA A 31 -10.73 -8.00 -7.01
CA ALA A 31 -11.86 -7.63 -6.17
C ALA A 31 -11.60 -8.16 -4.76
N VAL A 32 -11.70 -7.30 -3.75
CA VAL A 32 -11.50 -7.70 -2.35
C VAL A 32 -12.82 -7.65 -1.61
N GLU A 33 -13.33 -8.82 -1.25
CA GLU A 33 -14.46 -8.96 -0.36
C GLU A 33 -13.96 -9.04 1.08
N ALA A 34 -14.42 -8.12 1.94
CA ALA A 34 -14.03 -8.12 3.35
C ALA A 34 -15.06 -7.40 4.21
N CYS A 35 -15.23 -7.84 5.46
CA CYS A 35 -16.12 -7.24 6.44
C CYS A 35 -15.73 -5.78 6.78
N ALA A 36 -16.64 -5.06 7.46
CA ALA A 36 -16.30 -3.78 8.07
C ALA A 36 -15.10 -3.96 9.03
N GLY A 37 -14.20 -2.97 9.08
CA GLY A 37 -13.00 -3.04 9.93
C GLY A 37 -11.86 -3.92 9.41
N ALA A 38 -12.04 -4.69 8.32
CA ALA A 38 -11.01 -5.59 7.80
C ALA A 38 -9.83 -4.90 7.05
N GLY A 39 -9.71 -3.58 7.13
CA GLY A 39 -8.58 -2.84 6.54
C GLY A 39 -8.67 -2.55 5.04
N LYS A 40 -9.86 -2.58 4.42
CA LYS A 40 -10.05 -2.28 2.97
C LYS A 40 -9.40 -0.97 2.52
N THR A 41 -9.63 0.11 3.26
CA THR A 41 -9.03 1.42 2.98
C THR A 41 -7.50 1.37 3.09
N TRP A 42 -6.97 0.67 4.08
CA TRP A 42 -5.52 0.50 4.23
C TRP A 42 -4.92 -0.27 3.04
N MET A 43 -5.61 -1.31 2.53
CA MET A 43 -5.18 -2.05 1.34
C MET A 43 -5.18 -1.15 0.09
N LEU A 44 -6.25 -0.37 -0.13
CA LEU A 44 -6.33 0.56 -1.25
C LEU A 44 -5.20 1.60 -1.22
N VAL A 45 -4.96 2.24 -0.07
CA VAL A 45 -3.88 3.23 0.05
C VAL A 45 -2.50 2.57 -0.12
N SER A 46 -2.33 1.33 0.34
CA SER A 46 -1.09 0.56 0.13
C SER A 46 -0.84 0.25 -1.35
N ARG A 47 -1.89 -0.03 -2.13
CA ARG A 47 -1.79 -0.22 -3.58
C ARG A 47 -1.33 1.07 -4.27
N ILE A 48 -1.89 2.22 -3.88
CA ILE A 48 -1.49 3.52 -4.43
C ILE A 48 -0.02 3.79 -4.10
N LEU A 49 0.40 3.61 -2.85
CA LEU A 49 1.80 3.79 -2.44
C LEU A 49 2.74 2.90 -3.27
N ARG A 50 2.40 1.61 -3.46
CA ARG A 50 3.22 0.70 -4.26
C ARG A 50 3.27 1.11 -5.73
N ALA A 51 2.16 1.58 -6.31
CA ALA A 51 2.15 2.08 -7.68
C ALA A 51 3.07 3.31 -7.85
N LEU A 52 3.05 4.24 -6.90
CA LEU A 52 3.95 5.39 -6.88
C LEU A 52 5.42 4.95 -6.72
N LEU A 53 5.67 3.98 -5.84
CA LEU A 53 7.00 3.41 -5.63
C LEU A 53 7.54 2.77 -6.92
N ASP A 54 6.65 2.12 -7.69
CA ASP A 54 6.92 1.54 -9.02
C ASP A 54 7.06 2.59 -10.13
N GLY A 55 6.98 3.88 -9.79
CA GLY A 55 7.22 5.00 -10.71
C GLY A 55 5.98 5.47 -11.47
N THR A 56 4.79 4.99 -11.10
CA THR A 56 3.54 5.49 -11.69
C THR A 56 3.36 6.96 -11.30
N PRO A 57 3.17 7.88 -12.27
CA PRO A 57 2.90 9.27 -11.96
C PRO A 57 1.58 9.42 -11.17
N PRO A 58 1.51 10.29 -10.15
CA PRO A 58 0.29 10.46 -9.35
C PRO A 58 -0.97 10.75 -10.19
N GLN A 59 -0.85 11.56 -11.25
CA GLN A 59 -1.98 11.90 -12.13
C GLN A 59 -2.53 10.71 -12.94
N ASP A 60 -1.77 9.62 -13.05
CA ASP A 60 -2.18 8.41 -13.76
C ASP A 60 -2.93 7.43 -12.83
N ILE A 61 -3.08 7.78 -11.54
CA ILE A 61 -3.78 6.99 -10.54
C ILE A 61 -5.14 7.62 -10.22
N LEU A 62 -6.21 6.94 -10.60
CA LEU A 62 -7.57 7.30 -10.20
C LEU A 62 -8.04 6.44 -9.03
N ALA A 63 -8.25 7.06 -7.87
CA ALA A 63 -8.88 6.44 -6.70
C ALA A 63 -10.26 7.06 -6.43
N ILE A 64 -11.30 6.23 -6.40
CA ILE A 64 -12.69 6.65 -6.17
C ILE A 64 -13.27 6.01 -4.92
N THR A 65 -14.14 6.73 -4.22
CA THR A 65 -14.87 6.23 -3.04
C THR A 65 -16.20 6.95 -2.90
N PHE A 66 -17.07 6.46 -2.02
CA PHE A 66 -18.46 6.90 -1.91
C PHE A 66 -18.63 8.35 -1.44
N THR A 67 -17.68 8.88 -0.66
CA THR A 67 -17.79 10.23 -0.09
C THR A 67 -16.53 11.06 -0.28
N LYS A 68 -16.70 12.39 -0.39
CA LYS A 68 -15.58 13.34 -0.40
C LYS A 68 -14.72 13.23 0.86
N LYS A 69 -15.34 12.96 2.02
CA LYS A 69 -14.63 12.77 3.29
C LYS A 69 -13.69 11.56 3.22
N ALA A 70 -14.19 10.40 2.78
CA ALA A 70 -13.36 9.21 2.63
C ALA A 70 -12.23 9.41 1.61
N ALA A 71 -12.48 10.18 0.54
CA ALA A 71 -11.43 10.53 -0.43
C ALA A 71 -10.34 11.40 0.22
N GLY A 72 -10.72 12.39 1.04
CA GLY A 72 -9.80 13.20 1.83
C GLY A 72 -8.95 12.37 2.79
N GLU A 73 -9.59 11.49 3.58
CA GLU A 73 -8.91 10.61 4.53
C GLU A 73 -7.90 9.67 3.86
N MET A 74 -8.22 9.14 2.67
CA MET A 74 -7.27 8.29 1.92
C MET A 74 -6.05 9.09 1.46
N ARG A 75 -6.26 10.31 0.95
CA ARG A 75 -5.17 11.21 0.52
C ARG A 75 -4.29 11.61 1.70
N GLU A 76 -4.88 12.06 2.79
CA GLU A 76 -4.16 12.46 4.02
C GLU A 76 -3.32 11.30 4.57
N ARG A 77 -3.88 10.08 4.58
CA ARG A 77 -3.13 8.88 5.00
C ARG A 77 -1.94 8.59 4.09
N LEU A 78 -2.12 8.71 2.78
CA LEU A 78 -1.05 8.46 1.82
C LEU A 78 0.08 9.49 1.97
N GLN A 79 -0.27 10.77 2.05
CA GLN A 79 0.68 11.86 2.28
C GLN A 79 1.45 11.66 3.59
N GLY A 80 0.72 11.39 4.70
CA GLY A 80 1.33 11.13 6.00
C GLY A 80 2.31 9.95 5.98
N TRP A 81 1.98 8.85 5.30
CA TRP A 81 2.92 7.73 5.12
C TRP A 81 4.16 8.12 4.32
N ILE A 82 4.00 8.85 3.21
CA ILE A 82 5.14 9.26 2.36
C ILE A 82 6.08 10.17 3.15
N GLU A 83 5.55 11.10 3.94
CA GLU A 83 6.32 11.99 4.81
C GLU A 83 7.02 11.22 5.94
N GLU A 84 6.30 10.33 6.63
CA GLU A 84 6.83 9.48 7.70
C GLU A 84 7.98 8.60 7.19
N PHE A 85 7.76 7.91 6.08
CA PHE A 85 8.75 6.98 5.49
C PHE A 85 10.01 7.68 4.99
N ALA A 86 9.94 8.97 4.68
CA ALA A 86 11.14 9.73 4.34
C ALA A 86 12.14 9.83 5.50
N GLN A 87 11.69 9.62 6.74
CA GLN A 87 12.50 9.78 7.96
C GLN A 87 12.79 8.45 8.68
N LEU A 88 12.13 7.35 8.30
CA LEU A 88 12.33 6.06 8.97
C LEU A 88 13.68 5.40 8.60
N PRO A 89 14.26 4.62 9.51
CA PRO A 89 15.43 3.80 9.20
C PRO A 89 15.07 2.67 8.23
N ALA A 90 16.07 2.17 7.50
CA ALA A 90 15.88 1.15 6.46
C ALA A 90 15.17 -0.12 6.97
N GLU A 91 15.48 -0.59 8.19
CA GLU A 91 14.84 -1.78 8.76
C GLU A 91 13.32 -1.61 8.92
N GLU A 92 12.88 -0.45 9.39
CA GLU A 92 11.45 -0.14 9.53
C GLU A 92 10.79 0.00 8.15
N LEU A 93 11.47 0.60 7.17
CA LEU A 93 10.96 0.70 5.80
C LEU A 93 10.74 -0.68 5.16
N VAL A 94 11.66 -1.62 5.40
CA VAL A 94 11.49 -3.01 4.95
C VAL A 94 10.25 -3.63 5.58
N GLN A 95 10.04 -3.44 6.88
CA GLN A 95 8.83 -3.93 7.55
C GLN A 95 7.57 -3.30 6.96
N GLN A 96 7.58 -1.99 6.65
CA GLN A 96 6.46 -1.29 6.02
C GLN A 96 6.13 -1.84 4.62
N LEU A 97 7.14 -2.20 3.83
CA LEU A 97 6.97 -2.82 2.51
C LEU A 97 6.47 -4.26 2.61
N VAL A 98 7.04 -5.06 3.52
CA VAL A 98 6.60 -6.45 3.76
C VAL A 98 5.15 -6.50 4.21
N MET A 99 4.75 -5.64 5.14
CA MET A 99 3.35 -5.54 5.57
C MET A 99 2.40 -5.28 4.39
N ARG A 100 2.87 -4.54 3.37
CA ARG A 100 2.14 -4.21 2.13
C ARG A 100 2.33 -5.25 1.01
N GLY A 101 2.69 -6.48 1.38
CA GLY A 101 2.73 -7.62 0.49
C GLY A 101 3.91 -7.62 -0.48
N MET A 102 5.03 -7.00 -0.11
CA MET A 102 6.30 -7.15 -0.81
C MET A 102 7.10 -8.30 -0.20
N ALA A 103 7.82 -9.09 -1.00
CA ALA A 103 8.72 -10.10 -0.47
C ALA A 103 9.89 -9.44 0.29
N ALA A 104 10.47 -10.11 1.28
CA ALA A 104 11.47 -9.49 2.16
C ALA A 104 12.75 -9.04 1.42
N ASP A 105 13.20 -9.82 0.44
CA ASP A 105 14.33 -9.51 -0.43
C ASP A 105 14.04 -8.32 -1.35
N GLU A 106 12.86 -8.28 -1.97
CA GLU A 106 12.40 -7.14 -2.76
C GLU A 106 12.25 -5.88 -1.88
N ALA A 107 11.70 -6.03 -0.67
CA ALA A 107 11.54 -4.95 0.29
C ALA A 107 12.89 -4.36 0.71
N GLN A 108 13.89 -5.21 0.96
CA GLN A 108 15.26 -4.78 1.25
C GLN A 108 15.85 -3.96 0.10
N ALA A 109 15.63 -4.39 -1.15
CA ALA A 109 16.11 -3.69 -2.32
C ALA A 109 15.39 -2.34 -2.55
N ARG A 110 14.10 -2.24 -2.17
CA ARG A 110 13.25 -1.06 -2.42
C ARG A 110 13.18 -0.08 -1.23
N ALA A 111 13.80 -0.39 -0.10
CA ALA A 111 13.75 0.47 1.09
C ALA A 111 14.29 1.90 0.82
N ALA A 112 15.43 2.00 0.11
CA ALA A 112 16.00 3.30 -0.27
C ALA A 112 15.09 4.09 -1.22
N ASP A 113 14.43 3.39 -2.16
CA ASP A 113 13.45 4.01 -3.06
C ASP A 113 12.24 4.54 -2.30
N LEU A 114 11.79 3.82 -1.27
CA LEU A 114 10.66 4.25 -0.43
C LEU A 114 11.04 5.50 0.38
N GLN A 115 12.24 5.52 0.97
CA GLN A 115 12.75 6.68 1.70
C GLN A 115 12.85 7.92 0.80
N GLY A 116 13.36 7.74 -0.43
CA GLY A 116 13.49 8.82 -1.41
C GLY A 116 12.20 9.21 -2.12
N LEU A 117 11.08 8.51 -1.89
CA LEU A 117 9.83 8.72 -2.63
C LEU A 117 9.29 10.15 -2.45
N HIS A 118 9.30 10.66 -1.23
CA HIS A 118 8.83 12.02 -0.93
C HIS A 118 9.60 13.07 -1.72
N GLN A 119 10.94 13.02 -1.70
CA GLN A 119 11.79 13.94 -2.44
C GLN A 119 11.55 13.86 -3.96
N ARG A 120 11.37 12.64 -4.48
CA ARG A 120 11.12 12.41 -5.91
C ARG A 120 9.81 13.04 -6.38
N LEU A 121 8.75 12.92 -5.58
CA LEU A 121 7.43 13.51 -5.86
C LEU A 121 7.49 15.05 -5.79
N MET A 122 8.20 15.60 -4.81
CA MET A 122 8.38 17.05 -4.69
C MET A 122 9.21 17.64 -5.83
N ALA A 123 10.26 16.94 -6.28
CA ALA A 123 11.07 17.36 -7.42
C ALA A 123 10.29 17.39 -8.74
N GLN A 124 9.25 16.55 -8.87
CA GLN A 124 8.34 16.56 -10.01
C GLN A 124 7.28 17.68 -9.92
N GLY A 125 7.28 18.47 -8.84
CA GLY A 125 6.41 19.63 -8.63
C GLY A 125 4.94 19.27 -8.39
N ARG A 126 4.63 18.02 -8.01
CA ARG A 126 3.26 17.53 -7.89
C ARG A 126 3.05 16.71 -6.61
N PRO A 127 2.36 17.26 -5.60
CA PRO A 127 1.95 16.47 -4.44
C PRO A 127 0.89 15.43 -4.86
N VAL A 128 0.76 14.37 -4.06
CA VAL A 128 -0.26 13.32 -4.20
C VAL A 128 -1.60 13.77 -3.64
#